data_AF-A0A3M1AC35-F1
#
_entry.id   AF-A0A3M1AC35-F1
#
_cell.length_a   1.000
_cell.length_b   1.000
_cell.length_c   1.000
_cell.angle_alpha   90.00
_cell.angle_beta   90.00
_cell.angle_gamma   90.00
#
_symmetry.space_group_name_H-M   'P 1'
#
loop_
_entity.id
_entity.type
_entity.pdbx_description
1 polymer ?
#
loop_
_entity_poly.entity_id
_entity_poly.type
_entity_poly.pdbx_seq_one_letter_code
_entity_poly.pdbx_strand_id
1 'polypeptide(L)'
;LDLCKKEYQNYKEGKPRAFSHFADHYDLDVALNSKSESSVTKIKLMKLILKQAKALACSKQIGFMVTIQPSSFDMLAKFQKVLSKFPGYSNKNLTDLFQNICSEMNIPYINLFNLFNKNNPEELFFKGLNFHWNDKGQDIAAKETAKYLTRLIRTDLKKNNNRLNS
;
A
#
# COMPACT_ATOMS: atom_id res chain seq x y z
N LEU A 1 11.20 -5.33 -16.31
CA LEU A 1 10.50 -5.05 -17.58
C LEU A 1 10.43 -6.29 -18.48
N ASP A 2 11.55 -6.95 -18.82
CA ASP A 2 11.51 -8.16 -19.65
C ASP A 2 10.84 -9.37 -18.98
N LEU A 3 10.98 -9.50 -17.65
CA LEU A 3 10.25 -10.49 -16.87
C LEU A 3 8.73 -10.26 -16.92
N CYS A 4 8.26 -9.02 -16.67
CA CYS A 4 6.82 -8.69 -16.73
C CYS A 4 6.20 -9.04 -18.10
N LYS A 5 6.94 -8.77 -19.20
CA LYS A 5 6.48 -9.13 -20.55
C LYS A 5 6.37 -10.65 -20.73
N LYS A 6 7.34 -11.41 -20.24
CA LYS A 6 7.33 -12.89 -20.28
C LYS A 6 6.22 -13.48 -19.42
N GLU A 7 5.97 -12.93 -18.23
CA GLU A 7 4.86 -13.33 -17.36
C GLU A 7 3.50 -13.11 -18.02
N TYR A 8 3.28 -11.93 -18.63
CA TYR A 8 2.05 -11.62 -19.33
C TYR A 8 1.83 -12.52 -20.56
N GLN A 9 2.90 -12.86 -21.28
CA GLN A 9 2.79 -13.80 -22.39
C GLN A 9 2.44 -15.21 -21.92
N ASN A 10 3.04 -15.70 -20.83
CA ASN A 10 2.67 -17.00 -20.26
C ASN A 10 1.18 -17.04 -19.87
N TYR A 11 0.64 -15.95 -19.32
CA TYR A 11 -0.80 -15.83 -19.03
C TYR A 11 -1.63 -15.90 -20.32
N LYS A 12 -1.31 -15.10 -21.34
CA LYS A 12 -2.04 -15.07 -22.62
C LYS A 12 -2.05 -16.42 -23.33
N GLU A 13 -0.94 -17.15 -23.23
CA GLU A 13 -0.74 -18.44 -23.90
C GLU A 13 -1.21 -19.64 -23.04
N GLY A 14 -1.77 -19.41 -21.85
CA GLY A 14 -2.23 -20.47 -20.95
C GLY A 14 -1.12 -21.41 -20.48
N LYS A 15 0.14 -20.96 -20.51
CA LYS A 15 1.31 -21.78 -20.15
C LYS A 15 1.38 -22.00 -18.64
N PRO A 16 1.97 -23.14 -18.19
CA PRO A 16 2.30 -23.34 -16.79
C PRO A 16 3.09 -22.16 -16.24
N ARG A 17 2.79 -21.81 -14.99
CA ARG A 17 3.36 -20.62 -14.36
C ARG A 17 4.87 -20.80 -14.17
N ALA A 18 5.67 -20.11 -14.98
CA ALA A 18 7.13 -20.20 -14.96
C ALA A 18 7.81 -19.22 -13.97
N PHE A 19 7.04 -18.31 -13.37
CA PHE A 19 7.56 -17.25 -12.51
C PHE A 19 6.79 -17.17 -11.19
N SER A 20 7.50 -16.78 -10.14
CA SER A 20 6.94 -16.65 -8.79
C SER A 20 6.06 -15.41 -8.67
N HIS A 21 4.89 -15.55 -8.02
CA HIS A 21 4.07 -14.41 -7.60
C HIS A 21 4.78 -13.40 -6.70
N PHE A 22 5.91 -13.81 -6.10
CA PHE A 22 6.68 -13.00 -5.17
C PHE A 22 7.72 -12.10 -5.86
N ALA A 23 7.91 -12.23 -7.17
CA ALA A 23 8.56 -11.17 -7.95
C ALA A 23 7.53 -10.05 -8.16
N ASP A 24 7.14 -9.39 -7.06
CA ASP A 24 5.99 -8.49 -7.05
C ASP A 24 6.29 -7.22 -7.85
N HIS A 25 6.02 -7.29 -9.15
CA HIS A 25 6.13 -6.17 -10.07
C HIS A 25 4.97 -5.18 -9.92
N TYR A 26 4.04 -5.40 -8.97
CA TYR A 26 2.94 -4.46 -8.73
C TYR A 26 3.48 -3.07 -8.39
N ASP A 27 4.38 -3.00 -7.40
CA ASP A 27 4.94 -1.74 -6.92
C ASP A 27 5.61 -0.97 -8.06
N LEU A 28 6.46 -1.65 -8.85
CA LEU A 28 7.18 -1.03 -9.95
C LEU A 28 6.26 -0.60 -11.10
N ASP A 29 5.28 -1.42 -11.49
CA ASP A 29 4.36 -1.04 -12.56
C ASP A 29 3.55 0.20 -12.19
N VAL A 30 3.04 0.24 -10.96
CA VAL A 30 2.23 1.36 -10.47
C VAL A 30 3.10 2.59 -10.20
N ALA A 31 4.28 2.43 -9.59
CA ALA A 31 5.16 3.54 -9.28
C ALA A 31 5.78 4.18 -10.53
N LEU A 32 6.12 3.38 -11.55
CA LEU A 32 6.81 3.88 -12.75
C LEU A 32 5.85 4.31 -13.86
N ASN A 33 4.71 3.64 -14.02
CA ASN A 33 3.73 3.97 -15.05
C ASN A 33 2.30 3.55 -14.64
N SER A 34 1.69 4.33 -13.75
CA SER A 34 0.32 4.09 -13.27
C SER A 34 -0.77 4.07 -14.36
N LYS A 35 -0.46 4.59 -15.56
CA LYS A 35 -1.39 4.64 -16.71
C LYS A 35 -1.26 3.47 -17.68
N SER A 36 -0.28 2.60 -17.51
CA SER A 36 -0.16 1.41 -18.37
C SER A 36 -1.36 0.47 -18.20
N GLU A 37 -1.67 -0.33 -19.23
CA GLU A 37 -2.77 -1.31 -19.15
C GLU A 37 -2.60 -2.29 -17.97
N SER A 38 -1.35 -2.72 -17.70
CA SER A 38 -1.01 -3.55 -16.54
C SER A 38 -1.37 -2.84 -15.24
N SER A 39 -0.89 -1.61 -15.06
CA SER A 39 -1.12 -0.81 -13.86
C SER A 39 -2.60 -0.51 -13.65
N VAL A 40 -3.33 -0.12 -14.70
CA VAL A 40 -4.78 0.12 -14.64
C VAL A 40 -5.53 -1.14 -14.19
N THR A 41 -5.16 -2.31 -14.73
CA THR A 41 -5.77 -3.59 -14.36
C THR A 41 -5.48 -3.96 -12.91
N LYS A 42 -4.23 -3.82 -12.49
CA LYS A 42 -3.76 -4.02 -11.11
C LYS A 42 -4.49 -3.12 -10.10
N ILE A 43 -4.61 -1.83 -10.43
CA ILE A 43 -5.31 -0.83 -9.62
C ILE A 43 -6.81 -1.18 -9.51
N LYS A 44 -7.44 -1.54 -10.63
CA LYS A 44 -8.86 -1.96 -10.64
C LYS A 44 -9.08 -3.20 -9.78
N LEU A 45 -8.19 -4.19 -9.87
CA LEU A 45 -8.25 -5.40 -9.04
C LEU A 45 -8.14 -5.05 -7.55
N MET A 46 -7.18 -4.20 -7.16
CA MET A 46 -7.02 -3.82 -5.76
C MET A 46 -8.20 -3.00 -5.23
N LYS A 47 -8.78 -2.11 -6.04
CA LYS A 47 -10.04 -1.42 -5.71
C LYS A 47 -11.16 -2.41 -5.40
N LEU A 48 -11.30 -3.48 -6.19
CA LEU A 48 -12.33 -4.50 -5.98
C LEU A 48 -12.05 -5.35 -4.73
N ILE A 49 -10.79 -5.71 -4.47
CA ILE A 49 -10.39 -6.43 -3.25
C ILE A 49 -10.75 -5.62 -2.00
N LEU A 50 -10.38 -4.33 -1.95
CA LEU A 50 -10.71 -3.45 -0.83
C LEU A 50 -12.22 -3.29 -0.65
N LYS A 51 -12.97 -3.22 -1.76
CA LYS A 51 -14.45 -3.16 -1.73
C LYS A 51 -15.03 -4.41 -1.07
N GLN A 52 -14.57 -5.58 -1.50
CA GLN A 52 -15.06 -6.86 -0.99
C GLN A 52 -14.68 -7.07 0.47
N ALA A 53 -13.45 -6.73 0.85
CA ALA A 53 -12.98 -6.80 2.23
C ALA A 53 -13.81 -5.90 3.16
N LYS A 54 -14.06 -4.64 2.76
CA LYS A 54 -14.94 -3.73 3.51
C LYS A 54 -16.34 -4.32 3.66
N ALA A 55 -16.96 -4.77 2.56
CA ALA A 55 -18.31 -5.31 2.59
C ALA A 55 -18.42 -6.55 3.51
N LEU A 56 -17.43 -7.42 3.47
CA LEU A 56 -17.35 -8.58 4.36
C LEU A 56 -17.21 -8.17 5.83
N ALA A 57 -16.32 -7.23 6.14
CA ALA A 57 -16.14 -6.75 7.50
C ALA A 57 -17.44 -6.10 8.04
N CYS A 58 -18.12 -5.30 7.22
CA CYS A 58 -19.43 -4.73 7.58
C CYS A 58 -20.49 -5.81 7.85
N SER A 59 -20.59 -6.85 7.01
CA SER A 59 -21.57 -7.92 7.22
C SER A 59 -21.30 -8.76 8.46
N LYS A 60 -20.05 -8.75 8.95
CA LYS A 60 -19.61 -9.40 10.19
C LYS A 60 -19.55 -8.46 11.40
N GLN A 61 -19.89 -7.17 11.23
CA GLN A 61 -19.75 -6.15 12.26
C GLN A 61 -18.32 -6.04 12.83
N ILE A 62 -17.31 -6.28 11.99
CA ILE A 62 -15.90 -6.18 12.33
C ILE A 62 -15.35 -4.86 11.80
N GLY A 63 -14.54 -4.17 12.61
CA GLY A 63 -13.83 -2.97 12.18
C GLY A 63 -12.84 -3.29 11.05
N PHE A 64 -12.86 -2.48 9.99
CA PHE A 64 -11.94 -2.61 8.87
C PHE A 64 -11.16 -1.33 8.65
N MET A 65 -9.84 -1.46 8.59
CA MET A 65 -8.89 -0.39 8.38
C MET A 65 -7.75 -0.87 7.50
N VAL A 66 -7.19 0.03 6.68
CA VAL A 66 -6.03 -0.25 5.83
C VAL A 66 -4.78 0.45 6.39
N THR A 67 -3.69 -0.29 6.51
CA THR A 67 -2.36 0.27 6.79
C THR A 67 -1.56 0.27 5.50
N ILE A 68 -1.25 1.46 4.97
CA ILE A 68 -0.49 1.63 3.73
C ILE A 68 0.99 1.76 4.10
N GLN A 69 1.76 0.74 3.72
CA GLN A 69 3.19 0.62 4.01
C GLN A 69 3.99 1.14 2.81
N PRO A 70 4.98 2.03 3.00
CA PRO A 70 5.84 2.46 1.90
C PRO A 70 6.86 1.37 1.54
N SER A 71 7.18 1.25 0.24
CA SER A 71 8.25 0.37 -0.24
C SER A 71 9.62 0.95 0.07
N SER A 72 10.62 0.13 0.39
CA SER A 72 12.00 0.61 0.56
C SER A 72 12.57 1.23 -0.72
N PHE A 73 12.09 0.83 -1.90
CA PHE A 73 12.44 1.42 -3.19
C PHE A 73 12.00 2.88 -3.31
N ASP A 74 10.85 3.20 -2.73
CA ASP A 74 10.31 4.55 -2.68
C ASP A 74 10.94 5.39 -1.57
N MET A 75 11.51 4.76 -0.54
CA MET A 75 11.98 5.46 0.66
C MET A 75 13.50 5.69 0.69
N LEU A 76 14.31 4.78 0.15
CA LEU A 76 15.78 4.85 0.26
C LEU A 76 16.39 5.59 -0.93
N ALA A 77 17.32 6.51 -0.65
CA ALA A 77 17.89 7.41 -1.65
C ALA A 77 18.60 6.67 -2.80
N LYS A 78 19.26 5.55 -2.48
CA LYS A 78 19.96 4.71 -3.46
C LYS A 78 19.02 4.19 -4.55
N PHE A 79 17.78 3.85 -4.20
CA PHE A 79 16.80 3.34 -5.15
C PHE A 79 16.09 4.47 -5.88
N GLN A 80 15.69 5.53 -5.18
CA GLN A 80 15.11 6.72 -5.79
C GLN A 80 16.01 7.29 -6.90
N LYS A 81 17.33 7.31 -6.71
CA LYS A 81 18.29 7.76 -7.74
C LYS A 81 18.26 6.92 -9.01
N VAL A 82 17.95 5.62 -8.90
CA VAL A 82 17.83 4.74 -10.06
C VAL A 82 16.46 4.93 -10.72
N LEU A 83 15.39 5.02 -9.92
CA LEU A 83 14.02 5.12 -10.39
C LEU A 83 13.68 6.50 -10.97
N SER A 84 14.37 7.56 -10.57
CA SER A 84 14.20 8.92 -11.10
C SER A 84 14.51 9.05 -12.60
N LYS A 85 15.15 8.04 -13.19
CA LYS A 85 15.38 7.95 -14.65
C LYS A 85 14.10 7.65 -15.43
N PHE A 86 13.04 7.19 -14.77
CA PHE A 86 11.76 6.90 -15.43
C PHE A 86 10.84 8.14 -15.31
N PRO A 87 10.37 8.71 -16.43
CA PRO A 87 9.69 10.01 -16.44
C PRO A 87 8.33 10.04 -15.71
N GLY A 88 7.73 8.88 -15.42
CA GLY A 88 6.49 8.76 -14.66
C GLY A 88 6.69 8.48 -13.17
N TYR A 89 7.92 8.31 -12.72
CA TYR A 89 8.21 7.92 -11.35
C TYR A 89 8.01 9.08 -10.36
N SER A 90 7.33 8.76 -9.27
CA SER A 90 7.32 9.52 -8.04
C SER A 90 7.28 8.52 -6.89
N ASN A 91 8.07 8.78 -5.84
CA ASN A 91 8.12 7.93 -4.65
C ASN A 91 6.81 7.87 -3.87
N LYS A 92 5.84 8.73 -4.20
CA LYS A 92 4.52 8.73 -3.56
C LYS A 92 3.46 8.02 -4.39
N ASN A 93 3.73 7.69 -5.66
CA ASN A 93 2.72 7.17 -6.59
C ASN A 93 1.98 5.97 -6.01
N LEU A 94 2.70 5.03 -5.39
CA LEU A 94 2.12 3.82 -4.83
C LEU A 94 1.27 4.12 -3.59
N THR A 95 1.80 4.84 -2.62
CA THR A 95 1.11 5.10 -1.35
C THR A 95 -0.05 6.07 -1.49
N ASP A 96 0.11 7.13 -2.29
CA ASP A 96 -0.93 8.14 -2.51
C ASP A 96 -2.11 7.57 -3.29
N LEU A 97 -1.85 6.68 -4.27
CA LEU A 97 -2.89 5.95 -4.95
C LEU A 97 -3.80 5.22 -3.95
N PHE A 98 -3.24 4.42 -3.04
CA PHE A 98 -4.05 3.66 -2.09
C PHE A 98 -4.75 4.53 -1.05
N GLN A 99 -4.12 5.62 -0.65
CA GLN A 99 -4.74 6.62 0.20
C GLN A 99 -5.98 7.23 -0.48
N ASN A 100 -5.88 7.56 -1.78
CA ASN A 100 -6.99 8.11 -2.55
C ASN A 100 -8.12 7.07 -2.69
N ILE A 101 -7.78 5.81 -2.99
CA ILE A 101 -8.76 4.71 -3.06
C ILE A 101 -9.51 4.54 -1.73
N CYS A 102 -8.77 4.50 -0.61
CA CYS A 102 -9.41 4.35 0.70
C CYS A 102 -10.29 5.55 1.04
N SER A 103 -9.86 6.76 0.68
CA SER A 103 -10.64 8.00 0.85
C SER A 103 -11.94 7.96 0.04
N GLU A 104 -11.87 7.66 -1.26
CA GLU A 104 -13.04 7.51 -2.15
C GLU A 104 -14.06 6.51 -1.59
N MET A 105 -13.58 5.44 -0.99
CA MET A 105 -14.43 4.34 -0.50
C MET A 105 -14.86 4.52 0.96
N ASN A 106 -14.48 5.62 1.62
CA ASN A 106 -14.69 5.84 3.05
C ASN A 106 -14.19 4.64 3.88
N ILE A 107 -12.99 4.14 3.58
CA ILE A 107 -12.29 3.11 4.38
C ILE A 107 -11.32 3.87 5.29
N PRO A 108 -11.35 3.67 6.61
CA PRO A 108 -10.32 4.22 7.48
C PRO A 108 -8.93 3.72 7.09
N TYR A 109 -7.95 4.62 7.02
CA TYR A 109 -6.59 4.26 6.61
C TYR A 109 -5.53 5.08 7.34
N ILE A 110 -4.34 4.49 7.44
CA ILE A 110 -3.10 5.22 7.78
C ILE A 110 -2.08 5.04 6.67
N ASN A 111 -1.52 6.16 6.19
CA ASN A 111 -0.42 6.17 5.24
C ASN A 111 0.90 6.44 5.97
N LEU A 112 1.78 5.43 6.01
CA LEU A 112 3.02 5.49 6.78
C LEU A 112 4.16 6.20 6.02
N PHE A 113 3.97 6.60 4.76
CA PHE A 113 5.02 7.25 3.95
C PHE A 113 5.64 8.46 4.67
N ASN A 114 4.80 9.43 5.06
CA ASN A 114 5.27 10.66 5.72
C ASN A 114 5.87 10.38 7.10
N LEU A 115 5.37 9.36 7.81
CA LEU A 115 5.91 8.93 9.10
C LEU A 115 7.36 8.42 8.93
N PHE A 116 7.57 7.55 7.95
CA PHE A 116 8.89 6.98 7.68
C PHE A 116 9.86 8.06 7.19
N ASN A 117 9.40 8.95 6.31
CA ASN A 117 10.23 10.04 5.78
C ASN A 117 10.71 10.99 6.89
N LYS A 118 9.89 11.23 7.91
CA LYS A 118 10.25 12.07 9.09
C LYS A 118 11.22 11.39 10.06
N ASN A 119 11.33 10.05 10.04
CA ASN A 119 12.11 9.26 11.01
C ASN A 119 13.39 8.67 10.40
N ASN A 120 13.94 9.29 9.35
CA ASN A 120 15.10 8.82 8.58
C ASN A 120 14.95 7.39 8.03
N PRO A 121 14.48 7.23 6.78
CA PRO A 121 14.25 5.91 6.21
C PRO A 121 15.44 4.95 6.23
N GLU A 122 16.67 5.45 6.12
CA GLU A 122 17.89 4.63 6.13
C GLU A 122 18.08 3.84 7.45
N GLU A 123 17.40 4.26 8.52
CA GLU A 123 17.41 3.58 9.82
C GLU A 123 16.20 2.69 10.07
N LEU A 124 15.19 2.71 9.19
CA LEU A 124 13.93 1.98 9.37
C LEU A 124 13.83 0.71 8.54
N PHE A 125 14.76 0.51 7.60
CA PHE A 125 14.84 -0.69 6.77
C PHE A 125 16.08 -1.50 7.12
N PHE A 126 16.04 -2.81 6.83
CA PHE A 126 17.25 -3.62 6.91
C PHE A 126 18.28 -3.17 5.86
N LYS A 127 19.55 -3.34 6.19
CA LYS A 127 20.66 -3.13 5.25
C LYS A 127 20.88 -4.40 4.43
N GLY A 128 21.35 -4.25 3.19
CA GLY A 128 21.65 -5.38 2.29
C GLY A 128 20.49 -5.77 1.36
N LEU A 129 20.28 -7.07 1.18
CA LEU A 129 19.29 -7.65 0.25
C LEU A 129 17.90 -7.83 0.86
N ASN A 130 17.75 -7.56 2.16
CA ASN A 130 16.45 -7.57 2.81
C ASN A 130 15.79 -6.19 2.67
N PHE A 131 14.73 -6.12 1.87
CA PHE A 131 14.02 -4.87 1.56
C PHE A 131 12.87 -4.54 2.52
N HIS A 132 12.71 -5.31 3.60
CA HIS A 132 11.71 -5.08 4.63
C HIS A 132 12.17 -4.04 5.64
N TRP A 133 11.19 -3.46 6.35
CA TRP A 133 11.43 -2.69 7.56
C TRP A 133 12.15 -3.52 8.65
N ASN A 134 13.02 -2.87 9.41
CA ASN A 134 13.64 -3.48 10.58
C ASN A 134 12.76 -3.28 11.83
N ASP A 135 13.23 -3.73 12.98
CA ASP A 135 12.50 -3.67 14.25
C ASP A 135 12.10 -2.23 14.63
N LYS A 136 12.96 -1.24 14.35
CA LYS A 136 12.67 0.19 14.59
C LYS A 136 11.55 0.69 13.67
N GLY A 137 11.57 0.30 12.39
CA GLY A 137 10.50 0.61 11.44
C GLY A 137 9.16 0.01 11.86
N GLN A 138 9.18 -1.26 12.28
CA GLN A 138 8.00 -1.97 12.78
C GLN A 138 7.42 -1.32 14.05
N ASP A 139 8.27 -0.98 15.02
CA ASP A 139 7.87 -0.36 16.28
C ASP A 139 7.17 0.99 16.06
N ILE A 140 7.76 1.88 15.25
CA ILE A 140 7.18 3.19 14.96
C ILE A 140 5.83 3.05 14.24
N ALA A 141 5.75 2.15 13.26
CA ALA A 141 4.51 1.91 12.53
C ALA A 141 3.39 1.33 13.41
N ALA A 142 3.73 0.37 14.29
CA ALA A 142 2.79 -0.23 15.22
C ALA A 142 2.25 0.82 16.20
N LYS A 143 3.14 1.65 16.78
CA LYS A 143 2.76 2.73 17.69
C LYS A 143 1.83 3.74 17.02
N GLU A 144 2.14 4.18 15.80
CA GLU A 144 1.32 5.19 15.12
C GLU A 144 -0.02 4.61 14.67
N THR A 145 -0.04 3.37 14.18
CA THR A 145 -1.28 2.65 13.85
C THR A 145 -2.17 2.47 15.08
N ALA A 146 -1.61 2.09 16.23
CA ALA A 146 -2.36 1.95 17.48
C ALA A 146 -2.97 3.28 17.96
N LYS A 147 -2.22 4.38 17.86
CA LYS A 147 -2.74 5.73 18.16
C LYS A 147 -3.89 6.12 17.22
N TYR A 148 -3.77 5.78 15.94
CA TYR A 148 -4.82 6.04 14.96
C TYR A 148 -6.09 5.23 15.27
N LEU A 149 -5.97 3.92 15.51
CA LEU A 149 -7.09 3.05 15.89
C LEU A 149 -7.81 3.55 17.15
N THR A 150 -7.06 3.96 18.17
CA THR A 150 -7.64 4.51 19.41
C THR A 150 -8.48 5.76 19.14
N ARG A 151 -8.04 6.64 18.22
CA ARG A 151 -8.79 7.84 17.83
C ARG A 151 -10.06 7.50 17.05
N LEU A 152 -10.00 6.52 16.15
CA LEU A 152 -11.17 6.05 15.40
C LEU A 152 -12.26 5.54 16.35
N ILE A 153 -11.90 4.60 17.22
CA ILE A 153 -12.85 3.98 18.17
C ILE A 153 -13.51 5.04 19.05
N ARG A 154 -12.72 5.99 19.59
CA ARG A 154 -13.27 7.10 20.41
C ARG A 154 -14.25 7.97 19.63
N THR A 155 -13.99 8.22 18.36
CA THR A 155 -14.86 9.06 17.50
C THR A 155 -16.19 8.35 17.23
N ASP A 156 -16.15 7.04 16.98
CA ASP A 156 -17.34 6.24 16.73
C ASP A 156 -18.22 6.12 17.98
N LEU A 157 -17.62 5.91 19.16
CA LEU A 157 -18.34 5.90 20.43
C LEU A 157 -19.07 7.22 20.71
N LYS A 158 -18.42 8.36 20.45
CA LYS A 158 -19.05 9.69 20.62
C LYS A 158 -20.24 9.89 19.67
N LYS A 159 -20.13 9.46 18.41
CA LYS A 159 -21.24 9.55 17.44
C LYS A 159 -22.44 8.70 17.85
N ASN A 160 -22.20 7.51 18.39
CA ASN A 160 -23.26 6.62 18.84
C ASN A 160 -23.99 7.17 20.08
N ASN A 161 -23.25 7.73 21.05
CA ASN A 161 -23.87 8.36 22.22
C ASN A 161 -24.75 9.56 21.86
N ASN A 162 -24.32 10.39 20.90
CA ASN A 162 -25.13 11.53 20.46
C ASN A 162 -26.42 11.12 19.73
N ARG A 163 -26.43 9.98 19.03
CA ARG A 163 -27.64 9.44 18.38
C ARG A 163 -28.65 8.83 19.36
N LEU A 164 -28.19 8.37 20.53
CA LEU A 164 -29.07 7.84 21.57
C LEU A 164 -29.71 8.94 22.42
N ASN A 165 -29.12 10.13 22.43
CA ASN A 165 -29.59 11.28 23.20
C ASN A 165 -30.38 12.31 22.36
N SER A 166 -30.65 12.02 21.09
CA SER A 166 -31.43 12.82 20.14
C SER A 166 -32.71 12.12 19.75
#